data_AF-A0AAD3DQ61-F1
#
_entry.id   AF-A0AAD3DQ61-F1
#
_cell.length_a   1.000
_cell.length_b   1.000
_cell.length_c   1.000
_cell.angle_alpha   90.00
_cell.angle_beta   90.00
_cell.angle_gamma   90.00
#
_symmetry.space_group_name_H-M   'P 1'
#
loop_
_entity.id
_entity.type
_entity.pdbx_description
1 polymer ?
#
loop_
_entity_poly.entity_id
_entity_poly.type
_entity_poly.pdbx_seq_one_letter_code
_entity_poly.pdbx_strand_id
1 'polypeptide(L)'
;MATMMMRTRVAAGVRPARATVRVSASARPMWYPGATAPKHLDGTMLGDYGFDPLRLGTNPEQLKWFREAELTNGRWAMAAVAGILFTDAVGLPKFWLAGAEQYALDTPTLALIELAVFAVLEAKRYDIYKKTGECGLLSFAPFDPLGMRSPEMKLRELKNGRLAMLAFVGFCSQAAVTGKGPIDCLTTHLADPGHNNIYTSSVGPETCVTVAVLCVLPMIIEATKTLNPGKEAVPYFPWNEPWSKV
;
A
#
# COMPACT_ATOMS: atom_id res chain seq x y z
N MET A 1 5.45 87.69 27.56
CA MET A 1 5.58 86.90 26.32
C MET A 1 5.56 85.42 26.70
N ALA A 2 4.49 84.70 26.34
CA ALA A 2 4.32 83.29 26.67
C ALA A 2 4.97 82.43 25.56
N THR A 3 5.98 81.63 25.91
CA THR A 3 6.63 80.70 24.97
C THR A 3 5.88 79.38 24.95
N MET A 4 5.18 79.14 23.84
CA MET A 4 4.40 77.94 23.53
C MET A 4 5.33 76.77 23.22
N MET A 5 5.47 75.80 24.14
CA MET A 5 6.18 74.53 23.86
C MET A 5 5.28 73.58 23.07
N MET A 6 5.58 73.43 21.78
CA MET A 6 4.98 72.44 20.88
C MET A 6 5.48 71.04 21.25
N ARG A 7 4.58 70.16 21.71
CA ARG A 7 4.88 68.72 21.90
C ARG A 7 4.50 67.94 20.65
N THR A 8 5.49 67.49 19.88
CA THR A 8 5.32 66.54 18.77
C THR A 8 4.99 65.15 19.32
N ARG A 9 3.84 64.58 18.96
CA ARG A 9 3.52 63.17 19.23
C ARG A 9 4.04 62.31 18.08
N VAL A 10 4.97 61.41 18.36
CA VAL A 10 5.43 60.39 17.42
C VAL A 10 4.39 59.26 17.39
N ALA A 11 3.81 58.98 16.22
CA ALA A 11 2.88 57.87 16.03
C ALA A 11 3.65 56.54 16.01
N ALA A 12 3.26 55.59 16.88
CA ALA A 12 3.85 54.26 16.94
C ALA A 12 3.41 53.43 15.72
N GLY A 13 4.38 52.90 14.97
CA GLY A 13 4.15 52.08 13.78
C GLY A 13 3.49 50.73 14.10
N VAL A 14 2.49 50.35 13.30
CA VAL A 14 1.86 49.03 13.35
C VAL A 14 2.80 48.02 12.70
N ARG A 15 3.33 47.08 13.49
CA ARG A 15 4.10 45.94 12.97
C ARG A 15 3.15 44.93 12.30
N PRO A 16 3.48 44.41 11.10
CA PRO A 16 2.68 43.35 10.50
C PRO A 16 2.75 42.10 11.39
N ALA A 17 1.59 41.58 11.77
CA ALA A 17 1.51 40.33 12.51
C ALA A 17 2.01 39.19 11.61
N ARG A 18 3.10 38.54 12.02
CA ARG A 18 3.63 37.36 11.36
C ARG A 18 2.61 36.23 11.51
N ALA A 19 1.90 35.90 10.44
CA ALA A 19 1.02 34.75 10.41
C ALA A 19 1.86 33.49 10.67
N THR A 20 1.69 32.89 11.84
CA THR A 20 2.31 31.61 12.16
C THR A 20 1.39 30.52 11.63
N VAL A 21 1.78 29.90 10.52
CA VAL A 21 1.14 28.66 10.06
C VAL A 21 1.47 27.58 11.08
N ARG A 22 0.50 27.24 11.94
CA ARG A 22 0.62 26.08 12.82
C ARG A 22 0.37 24.84 11.98
N VAL A 23 1.44 24.16 11.58
CA VAL A 23 1.35 22.80 11.06
C VAL A 23 1.02 21.90 12.26
N SER A 24 -0.25 21.53 12.40
CA SER A 24 -0.63 20.47 13.33
C SER A 24 -0.15 19.15 12.75
N ALA A 25 0.94 18.60 13.29
CA ALA A 25 1.33 17.25 12.97
C ALA A 25 0.21 16.32 13.45
N SER A 26 -0.38 15.56 12.53
CA SER A 26 -1.18 14.39 12.86
C SER A 26 -0.38 13.50 13.81
N ALA A 27 -0.98 13.06 14.92
CA ALA A 27 -0.34 12.17 15.90
C ALA A 27 0.06 10.80 15.30
N ARG A 28 -0.45 10.46 14.12
CA ARG A 28 -0.12 9.27 13.33
C ARG A 28 0.69 9.62 12.08
N PRO A 29 1.62 8.75 11.64
CA PRO A 29 2.29 8.91 10.36
C PRO A 29 1.26 8.77 9.23
N MET A 30 1.19 9.78 8.37
CA MET A 30 0.37 9.79 7.16
C MET A 30 1.22 9.42 5.94
N TRP A 31 0.61 9.01 4.84
CA TRP A 31 1.35 8.58 3.64
C TRP A 31 2.14 9.71 2.95
N TYR A 32 1.75 10.99 3.12
CA TYR A 32 2.58 12.16 2.75
C TYR A 32 2.51 13.26 3.83
N PRO A 33 3.53 14.15 3.91
CA PRO A 33 3.54 15.25 4.87
C PRO A 33 2.39 16.23 4.65
N GLY A 34 1.65 16.57 5.71
CA GLY A 34 0.54 17.52 5.65
C GLY A 34 -0.78 16.92 5.15
N ALA A 35 -0.82 15.62 4.85
CA ALA A 35 -2.04 14.94 4.43
C ALA A 35 -3.13 14.98 5.50
N THR A 36 -4.37 15.26 5.07
CA THR A 36 -5.58 15.05 5.86
C THR A 36 -6.22 13.72 5.47
N ALA A 37 -6.52 12.88 6.47
CA ALA A 37 -7.19 11.61 6.22
C ALA A 37 -8.67 11.83 5.85
N PRO A 38 -9.24 10.98 4.98
CA PRO A 38 -10.70 10.89 4.82
C PRO A 38 -11.39 10.54 6.15
N LYS A 39 -12.64 10.97 6.31
CA LYS A 39 -13.41 10.83 7.57
C LYS A 39 -13.60 9.37 8.02
N HIS A 40 -13.69 8.44 7.06
CA HIS A 40 -13.84 7.01 7.32
C HIS A 40 -12.55 6.30 7.71
N LEU A 41 -11.40 6.98 7.61
CA LEU A 41 -10.09 6.49 8.06
C LEU A 41 -9.67 7.29 9.30
N ASP A 42 -10.15 6.85 10.46
CA ASP A 42 -9.96 7.51 11.76
C ASP A 42 -8.72 7.03 12.53
N GLY A 43 -8.02 6.01 12.03
CA GLY A 43 -6.86 5.41 12.68
C GLY A 43 -7.20 4.30 13.68
N THR A 44 -8.47 3.90 13.77
CA THR A 44 -8.87 2.73 14.56
C THR A 44 -8.30 1.43 13.98
N MET A 45 -8.14 1.37 12.66
CA MET A 45 -7.56 0.21 11.98
C MET A 45 -6.04 0.20 12.07
N LEU A 46 -5.48 -0.98 12.38
CA LEU A 46 -4.04 -1.20 12.40
C LEU A 46 -3.42 -0.95 11.02
N GLY A 47 -2.43 -0.06 10.98
CA GLY A 47 -1.71 0.28 9.73
C GLY A 47 -2.47 1.24 8.82
N ASP A 48 -3.38 2.04 9.37
CA ASP A 48 -4.04 3.13 8.67
C ASP A 48 -3.11 4.35 8.52
N TYR A 49 -2.71 4.62 7.28
CA TYR A 49 -1.91 5.78 6.87
C TYR A 49 -2.74 6.87 6.16
N GLY A 50 -4.07 6.73 6.15
CA GLY A 50 -5.00 7.66 5.49
C GLY A 50 -4.92 7.66 3.97
N PHE A 51 -4.43 6.58 3.36
CA PHE A 51 -4.31 6.44 1.91
C PHE A 51 -5.56 5.75 1.34
N ASP A 52 -6.50 6.55 0.86
CA ASP A 52 -7.66 6.08 0.07
C ASP A 52 -8.05 7.15 -0.95
N PRO A 53 -7.30 7.25 -2.07
CA PRO A 53 -7.54 8.28 -3.09
C PRO A 53 -8.86 8.10 -3.84
N LEU A 54 -9.38 6.86 -3.91
CA LEU A 54 -10.60 6.51 -4.65
C LEU A 54 -11.84 6.35 -3.75
N ARG A 55 -11.70 6.50 -2.43
CA ARG A 55 -12.79 6.41 -1.44
C ARG A 55 -13.52 5.07 -1.46
N LEU A 56 -12.77 4.00 -1.66
CA LEU A 56 -13.33 2.64 -1.69
C LEU A 56 -13.68 2.16 -0.27
N GLY A 57 -13.07 2.74 0.77
CA GLY A 57 -13.26 2.33 2.17
C GLY A 57 -14.43 3.00 2.90
N THR A 58 -15.39 3.61 2.19
CA THR A 58 -16.49 4.37 2.79
C THR A 58 -17.49 3.50 3.56
N ASN A 59 -17.74 2.28 3.07
CA ASN A 59 -18.65 1.32 3.71
C ASN A 59 -17.93 0.49 4.79
N PRO A 60 -18.42 0.47 6.04
CA PRO A 60 -17.79 -0.30 7.12
C PRO A 60 -17.73 -1.81 6.87
N GLU A 61 -18.73 -2.39 6.20
CA GLU A 61 -18.75 -3.82 5.89
C GLU A 61 -17.72 -4.19 4.81
N GLN A 62 -17.64 -3.41 3.74
CA GLN A 62 -16.66 -3.61 2.68
C GLN A 62 -15.24 -3.34 3.19
N LEU A 63 -15.06 -2.37 4.09
CA LEU A 63 -13.77 -2.07 4.70
C LEU A 63 -13.21 -3.28 5.47
N LYS A 64 -14.05 -4.02 6.19
CA LYS A 64 -13.65 -5.28 6.85
C LYS A 64 -13.19 -6.33 5.84
N TRP A 65 -13.90 -6.44 4.72
CA TRP A 65 -13.52 -7.35 3.63
C TRP A 65 -12.21 -6.93 2.96
N PHE A 66 -12.03 -5.66 2.63
CA PHE A 66 -10.78 -5.15 2.05
C PHE A 66 -9.59 -5.35 2.98
N ARG A 67 -9.82 -5.26 4.29
CA ARG A 67 -8.78 -5.56 5.27
C ARG A 67 -8.34 -7.03 5.21
N GLU A 68 -9.28 -7.96 5.13
CA GLU A 68 -8.94 -9.38 5.02
C GLU A 68 -8.35 -9.71 3.64
N ALA A 69 -8.85 -9.08 2.57
CA ALA A 69 -8.28 -9.20 1.23
C ALA A 69 -6.81 -8.71 1.20
N GLU A 70 -6.50 -7.61 1.87
CA GLU A 70 -5.13 -7.11 2.02
C GLU A 70 -4.24 -8.10 2.78
N LEU A 71 -4.72 -8.68 3.89
CA LEU A 71 -3.97 -9.65 4.68
C LEU A 71 -3.72 -10.95 3.92
N THR A 72 -4.74 -11.49 3.24
CA THR A 72 -4.60 -12.72 2.44
C THR A 72 -3.65 -12.53 1.27
N ASN A 73 -3.79 -11.44 0.51
CA ASN A 73 -2.84 -11.10 -0.57
C ASN A 73 -1.42 -10.91 -0.01
N GLY A 74 -1.27 -10.24 1.14
CA GLY A 74 0.03 -10.06 1.79
C GLY A 74 0.66 -11.37 2.25
N ARG A 75 -0.12 -12.29 2.83
CA ARG A 75 0.37 -13.62 3.30
C ARG A 75 0.86 -14.47 2.15
N TRP A 76 0.09 -14.55 1.07
CA TRP A 76 0.49 -15.28 -0.13
C TRP A 76 1.70 -14.62 -0.80
N ALA A 77 1.73 -13.29 -0.88
CA ALA A 77 2.86 -12.57 -1.45
C ALA A 77 4.15 -12.78 -0.64
N MET A 78 4.10 -12.79 0.70
CA MET A 78 5.26 -13.08 1.55
C MET A 78 5.82 -14.48 1.27
N ALA A 79 4.96 -15.49 1.18
CA ALA A 79 5.37 -16.86 0.86
C ALA A 79 5.92 -16.96 -0.57
N ALA A 80 5.28 -16.32 -1.54
CA ALA A 80 5.71 -16.33 -2.94
C ALA A 80 7.07 -15.67 -3.13
N VAL A 81 7.28 -14.47 -2.57
CA VAL A 81 8.56 -13.75 -2.64
C VAL A 81 9.70 -14.56 -2.01
N ALA A 82 9.46 -15.16 -0.83
CA ALA A 82 10.45 -16.01 -0.18
C ALA A 82 10.77 -17.25 -1.02
N GLY A 83 9.76 -17.90 -1.61
CA GLY A 83 9.94 -19.05 -2.50
C GLY A 83 10.74 -18.70 -3.75
N ILE A 84 10.41 -17.60 -4.43
CA ILE A 84 11.12 -17.13 -5.63
C ILE A 84 12.59 -16.84 -5.31
N LEU A 85 12.86 -16.09 -4.23
CA LEU A 85 14.22 -15.80 -3.82
C LEU A 85 15.02 -17.06 -3.47
N PHE A 86 14.38 -18.02 -2.80
CA PHE A 86 15.01 -19.30 -2.50
C PHE A 86 15.35 -20.07 -3.79
N THR A 87 14.41 -20.16 -4.73
CA THR A 87 14.65 -20.88 -6.00
C THR A 87 15.76 -20.24 -6.84
N ASP A 88 15.81 -18.90 -6.89
CA ASP A 88 16.84 -18.18 -7.62
C ASP A 88 18.22 -18.34 -6.96
N ALA A 89 18.27 -18.39 -5.62
CA ALA A 89 19.51 -18.59 -4.86
C ALA A 89 20.08 -20.02 -4.99
N VAL A 90 19.22 -21.02 -5.06
CA VAL A 90 19.61 -22.43 -5.22
C VAL A 90 19.96 -22.78 -6.67
N GLY A 91 19.57 -21.94 -7.64
CA GLY A 91 19.76 -22.19 -9.07
C GLY A 91 18.70 -23.12 -9.67
N LEU A 92 17.52 -23.18 -9.06
CA LEU A 92 16.34 -23.83 -9.64
C LEU A 92 15.84 -23.04 -10.87
N PRO A 93 15.01 -23.65 -11.74
CA PRO A 93 14.44 -22.96 -12.89
C PRO A 93 13.74 -21.67 -12.46
N LYS A 94 13.82 -20.64 -13.31
CA LYS A 94 13.16 -19.35 -13.06
C LYS A 94 11.66 -19.57 -12.87
N PHE A 95 11.04 -18.86 -11.93
CA PHE A 95 9.66 -19.12 -11.52
C PHE A 95 8.63 -19.05 -12.66
N TRP A 96 8.89 -18.23 -13.70
CA TRP A 96 8.02 -18.13 -14.88
C TRP A 96 8.18 -19.29 -15.88
N LEU A 97 9.27 -20.05 -15.80
CA LEU A 97 9.49 -21.27 -16.59
C LEU A 97 9.11 -22.53 -15.81
N ALA A 98 9.18 -22.48 -14.48
CA ALA A 98 8.91 -23.62 -13.61
C ALA A 98 7.56 -24.29 -13.93
N GLY A 99 6.49 -23.52 -14.14
CA GLY A 99 5.16 -24.07 -14.46
C GLY A 99 5.06 -24.83 -15.78
N ALA A 100 5.99 -24.62 -16.72
CA ALA A 100 6.02 -25.32 -18.01
C ALA A 100 6.97 -26.53 -18.02
N GLU A 101 7.61 -26.82 -16.90
CA GLU A 101 8.54 -27.94 -16.79
C GLU A 101 7.81 -29.29 -16.73
N GLN A 102 8.51 -30.36 -17.11
CA GLN A 102 7.93 -31.69 -17.13
C GLN A 102 7.84 -32.25 -15.72
N TYR A 103 6.62 -32.38 -15.22
CA TYR A 103 6.31 -33.00 -13.94
C TYR A 103 5.88 -34.46 -14.12
N ALA A 104 5.85 -35.21 -13.01
CA ALA A 104 5.46 -36.62 -13.01
C ALA A 104 3.99 -36.86 -13.40
N LEU A 105 3.13 -35.85 -13.19
CA LEU A 105 1.73 -35.87 -13.56
C LEU A 105 1.47 -34.78 -14.60
N ASP A 106 0.54 -35.07 -15.52
CA ASP A 106 0.14 -34.13 -16.56
C ASP A 106 -0.49 -32.86 -15.95
N THR A 107 -0.15 -31.69 -16.52
CA THR A 107 -0.55 -30.37 -16.03
C THR A 107 -2.06 -30.23 -15.77
N PRO A 108 -2.99 -30.63 -16.66
CA PRO A 108 -4.43 -30.56 -16.39
C PRO A 108 -4.88 -31.47 -15.24
N THR A 109 -4.23 -32.63 -15.05
CA THR A 109 -4.55 -33.53 -13.93
C THR A 109 -4.11 -32.90 -12.61
N LEU A 110 -2.91 -32.32 -12.58
CA LEU A 110 -2.40 -31.62 -11.39
C LEU A 110 -3.27 -30.40 -11.06
N ALA A 111 -3.65 -29.61 -12.06
CA ALA A 111 -4.53 -28.44 -11.88
C ALA A 111 -5.90 -28.83 -11.32
N LEU A 112 -6.48 -29.96 -11.73
CA LEU A 112 -7.76 -30.44 -11.20
C LEU A 112 -7.66 -30.87 -9.73
N ILE A 113 -6.57 -31.57 -9.37
CA ILE A 113 -6.31 -31.95 -7.97
C ILE A 113 -6.10 -30.69 -7.12
N GLU A 114 -5.29 -29.76 -7.60
CA GLU A 114 -4.99 -28.51 -6.92
C GLU A 114 -6.25 -27.67 -6.70
N LEU A 115 -7.09 -27.51 -7.74
CA LEU A 115 -8.36 -26.81 -7.64
C LEU A 115 -9.31 -27.47 -6.64
N ALA A 116 -9.43 -28.81 -6.65
CA ALA A 116 -10.28 -29.53 -5.73
C ALA A 116 -9.84 -29.36 -4.27
N VAL A 117 -8.53 -29.45 -4.01
CA VAL A 117 -7.96 -29.29 -2.66
C VAL A 117 -8.12 -27.85 -2.18
N PHE A 118 -7.74 -26.85 -2.98
CA PHE A 118 -7.86 -25.45 -2.59
C PHE A 118 -9.32 -25.00 -2.46
N ALA A 119 -10.25 -25.52 -3.27
CA ALA A 119 -11.67 -25.21 -3.13
C ALA A 119 -12.21 -25.63 -1.74
N VAL A 120 -11.82 -26.81 -1.24
CA VAL A 120 -12.23 -27.27 0.10
C VAL A 120 -11.58 -26.43 1.20
N LEU A 121 -10.30 -26.08 1.06
CA LEU A 121 -9.58 -25.24 2.02
C LEU A 121 -10.17 -23.82 2.09
N GLU A 122 -10.44 -23.22 0.94
CA GLU A 122 -11.03 -21.89 0.81
C GLU A 122 -12.48 -21.84 1.30
N ALA A 123 -13.28 -22.88 1.03
CA ALA A 123 -14.63 -22.99 1.58
C ALA A 123 -14.63 -22.97 3.11
N LYS A 124 -13.74 -23.76 3.74
CA LYS A 124 -13.58 -23.74 5.20
C LYS A 124 -13.09 -22.39 5.71
N ARG A 125 -12.14 -21.74 5.02
CA ARG A 125 -11.63 -20.41 5.38
C ARG A 125 -12.73 -19.36 5.30
N TYR A 126 -13.58 -19.43 4.29
CA TYR A 126 -14.70 -18.50 4.08
C TYR A 126 -15.80 -18.67 5.13
N ASP A 127 -16.15 -19.91 5.49
CA ASP A 127 -17.10 -20.19 6.58
C ASP A 127 -16.61 -19.66 7.92
N ILE A 128 -15.30 -19.74 8.17
CA ILE A 128 -14.67 -19.14 9.35
C ILE A 128 -14.83 -17.62 9.31
N TYR A 129 -14.45 -16.99 8.20
CA TYR A 129 -14.54 -15.54 8.05
C TYR A 129 -15.94 -15.01 8.33
N LYS A 130 -16.98 -15.69 7.83
CA LYS A 130 -18.39 -15.33 8.11
C LYS A 130 -18.77 -15.41 9.58
N LYS A 131 -18.19 -16.35 10.34
CA LYS A 131 -18.51 -16.59 11.75
C LYS A 131 -17.72 -15.70 12.70
N THR A 132 -16.43 -15.48 12.44
CA THR A 132 -15.50 -14.81 13.37
C THR A 132 -15.04 -13.44 12.89
N GLY A 133 -15.14 -13.14 11.59
CA GLY A 133 -14.62 -11.90 10.99
C GLY A 133 -13.09 -11.85 10.85
N GLU A 134 -12.37 -12.92 11.21
CA GLU A 134 -10.92 -13.06 11.01
C GLU A 134 -10.62 -14.42 10.34
N CYS A 135 -9.73 -14.47 9.34
CA CYS A 135 -9.34 -15.76 8.76
C CYS A 135 -8.31 -16.52 9.62
N GLY A 136 -8.54 -17.83 9.73
CA GLY A 136 -7.65 -18.80 10.37
C GLY A 136 -7.24 -19.94 9.42
N LEU A 137 -6.40 -20.84 9.90
CA LEU A 137 -5.90 -21.99 9.14
C LEU A 137 -6.67 -23.26 9.55
N LEU A 138 -7.18 -24.02 8.58
CA LEU A 138 -7.73 -25.38 8.76
C LEU A 138 -8.69 -25.52 9.97
N SER A 139 -9.83 -24.83 9.94
CA SER A 139 -10.86 -24.86 11.01
C SER A 139 -10.42 -24.31 12.38
N PHE A 140 -9.15 -23.94 12.56
CA PHE A 140 -8.65 -23.25 13.74
C PHE A 140 -8.56 -21.74 13.48
N ALA A 141 -9.44 -20.99 14.13
CA ALA A 141 -9.47 -19.54 14.07
C ALA A 141 -9.51 -18.95 15.48
N PRO A 142 -8.49 -18.17 15.89
CA PRO A 142 -7.21 -17.94 15.21
C PRO A 142 -6.21 -19.09 15.41
N PHE A 143 -5.49 -19.50 14.35
CA PHE A 143 -4.38 -20.44 14.47
C PHE A 143 -3.17 -19.74 15.10
N ASP A 144 -2.97 -19.91 16.40
CA ASP A 144 -1.82 -19.37 17.15
C ASP A 144 -1.38 -20.35 18.24
N PRO A 145 -0.63 -21.41 17.88
CA PRO A 145 -0.15 -22.40 18.85
C PRO A 145 0.93 -21.85 19.79
N LEU A 146 1.59 -20.73 19.43
CA LEU A 146 2.70 -20.15 20.19
C LEU A 146 2.29 -18.92 21.02
N GLY A 147 1.04 -18.46 20.91
CA GLY A 147 0.52 -17.32 21.67
C GLY A 147 1.23 -15.99 21.35
N MET A 148 1.81 -15.86 20.16
CA MET A 148 2.66 -14.71 19.79
C MET A 148 1.88 -13.51 19.24
N ARG A 149 0.54 -13.56 19.26
CA ARG A 149 -0.32 -12.49 18.74
C ARG A 149 -0.34 -11.26 19.65
N SER A 150 0.48 -10.27 19.32
CA SER A 150 0.38 -8.90 19.85
C SER A 150 -0.07 -7.90 18.76
N PRO A 151 -0.67 -6.76 19.11
CA PRO A 151 -1.05 -5.73 18.12
C PRO A 151 0.15 -5.22 17.32
N GLU A 152 1.33 -5.17 17.93
CA GLU A 152 2.58 -4.81 17.26
C GLU A 152 3.00 -5.87 16.24
N MET A 153 2.88 -7.16 16.57
CA MET A 153 3.19 -8.25 15.64
C MET A 153 2.23 -8.27 14.44
N LYS A 154 0.93 -7.99 14.65
CA LYS A 154 -0.03 -7.82 13.55
C LYS A 154 0.37 -6.66 12.62
N LEU A 155 0.88 -5.56 13.17
CA LEU A 155 1.36 -4.43 12.36
C LEU A 155 2.63 -4.79 11.57
N ARG A 156 3.54 -5.60 12.15
CA ARG A 156 4.75 -6.08 11.47
C ARG A 156 4.40 -7.03 10.33
N GLU A 157 3.48 -7.98 10.55
CA GLU A 157 2.94 -8.87 9.52
C GLU A 157 2.37 -8.06 8.36
N LEU A 158 1.53 -7.07 8.67
CA LEU A 158 0.93 -6.22 7.65
C LEU A 158 1.97 -5.46 6.82
N LYS A 159 2.95 -4.83 7.48
CA LYS A 159 3.99 -4.04 6.78
C LYS A 159 4.86 -4.91 5.88
N ASN A 160 5.24 -6.09 6.36
CA ASN A 160 5.97 -7.07 5.56
C ASN A 160 5.12 -7.60 4.40
N GLY A 161 3.82 -7.82 4.61
CA GLY A 161 2.87 -8.19 3.56
C GLY A 161 2.77 -7.13 2.46
N ARG A 162 2.61 -5.85 2.82
CA ARG A 162 2.61 -4.74 1.85
C ARG A 162 3.90 -4.63 1.06
N LEU A 163 5.04 -4.77 1.73
CA LEU A 163 6.35 -4.77 1.09
C LEU A 163 6.47 -5.96 0.11
N ALA A 164 6.03 -7.15 0.51
CA ALA A 164 6.08 -8.34 -0.34
C ALA A 164 5.16 -8.24 -1.56
N MET A 165 3.97 -7.66 -1.43
CA MET A 165 3.07 -7.42 -2.58
C MET A 165 3.74 -6.52 -3.63
N LEU A 166 4.44 -5.46 -3.21
CA LEU A 166 5.20 -4.61 -4.12
C LEU A 166 6.42 -5.34 -4.71
N ALA A 167 7.13 -6.12 -3.90
CA ALA A 167 8.28 -6.89 -4.36
C ALA A 167 7.91 -7.92 -5.43
N PHE A 168 6.77 -8.60 -5.28
CA PHE A 168 6.28 -9.57 -6.26
C PHE A 168 6.00 -8.92 -7.63
N VAL A 169 5.35 -7.74 -7.64
CA VAL A 169 5.17 -6.95 -8.88
C VAL A 169 6.53 -6.57 -9.47
N GLY A 170 7.50 -6.21 -8.63
CA GLY A 170 8.88 -5.96 -9.04
C GLY A 170 9.58 -7.17 -9.67
N PHE A 171 9.36 -8.38 -9.15
CA PHE A 171 9.92 -9.60 -9.75
C PHE A 171 9.29 -9.93 -11.11
N CYS A 172 7.97 -9.72 -11.25
CA CYS A 172 7.30 -9.86 -12.54
C CYS A 172 7.83 -8.84 -13.57
N SER A 173 8.04 -7.58 -13.16
CA SER A 173 8.59 -6.57 -14.06
C SER A 173 10.07 -6.83 -14.40
N GLN A 174 10.88 -7.29 -13.44
CA GLN A 174 12.26 -7.74 -13.70
C GLN A 174 12.30 -8.87 -14.72
N ALA A 175 11.45 -9.89 -14.56
CA ALA A 175 11.34 -10.99 -15.50
C ALA A 175 10.94 -10.51 -16.92
N ALA A 176 9.97 -9.60 -17.02
CA ALA A 176 9.49 -9.10 -18.30
C ALA A 176 10.47 -8.15 -19.01
N VAL A 177 11.14 -7.26 -18.27
CA VAL A 177 11.99 -6.21 -18.84
C VAL A 177 13.43 -6.68 -19.03
N THR A 178 13.99 -7.38 -18.03
CA THR A 178 15.42 -7.76 -18.04
C THR A 178 15.65 -9.23 -18.40
N GLY A 179 14.64 -10.09 -18.22
CA GLY A 179 14.76 -11.54 -18.43
C GLY A 179 15.69 -12.26 -17.45
N LYS A 180 16.16 -11.56 -16.40
CA LYS A 180 17.08 -12.09 -15.39
C LYS A 180 16.35 -12.40 -14.08
N GLY A 181 16.95 -13.27 -13.26
CA GLY A 181 16.40 -13.56 -11.92
C GLY A 181 16.52 -12.36 -10.99
N PRO A 182 15.71 -12.29 -9.92
CA PRO A 182 15.78 -11.20 -8.96
C PRO A 182 17.17 -10.96 -8.34
N ILE A 183 17.93 -12.02 -8.05
CA ILE A 183 19.27 -11.93 -7.46
C ILE A 183 20.28 -11.45 -8.51
N ASP A 184 20.14 -11.92 -9.76
CA ASP A 184 20.95 -11.46 -10.89
C ASP A 184 20.71 -9.96 -11.18
N CYS A 185 19.45 -9.51 -11.10
CA CYS A 185 19.09 -8.09 -11.21
C CYS A 185 19.73 -7.26 -10.07
N LEU A 186 19.76 -7.79 -8.85
CA LEU A 186 20.38 -7.10 -7.73
C LEU A 186 21.90 -6.98 -7.91
N THR A 187 22.57 -8.06 -8.28
CA THR A 187 24.03 -8.05 -8.47
C THR A 187 24.46 -7.14 -9.62
N THR A 188 23.70 -7.12 -10.72
CA THR A 188 23.95 -6.20 -11.85
C THR A 188 23.73 -4.74 -11.47
N HIS A 189 22.70 -4.43 -10.68
CA HIS A 189 22.50 -3.07 -10.15
C HIS A 189 23.61 -2.65 -9.19
N LEU A 190 24.08 -3.55 -8.32
CA LEU A 190 25.19 -3.26 -7.40
C LEU A 190 26.52 -3.06 -8.13
N ALA A 191 26.74 -3.74 -9.25
CA ALA A 191 27.94 -3.58 -10.07
C ALA A 191 27.99 -2.24 -10.81
N ASP A 192 26.85 -1.75 -11.31
CA ASP A 192 26.72 -0.44 -11.94
C ASP A 192 25.36 0.21 -11.60
N PRO A 193 25.29 1.03 -10.54
CA PRO A 193 24.05 1.65 -10.11
C PRO A 193 23.57 2.77 -11.06
N GLY A 194 24.49 3.32 -11.87
CA GLY A 194 24.19 4.45 -12.76
C GLY A 194 23.48 4.02 -14.04
N HIS A 195 23.88 2.88 -14.61
CA HIS A 195 23.33 2.40 -15.88
C HIS A 195 22.34 1.25 -15.75
N ASN A 196 22.41 0.44 -14.70
CA ASN A 196 21.49 -0.70 -14.50
C ASN A 196 20.31 -0.30 -13.61
N ASN A 197 19.47 0.64 -14.05
CA ASN A 197 18.29 1.06 -13.31
C ASN A 197 17.02 0.97 -14.15
N ILE A 198 15.87 1.22 -13.55
CA ILE A 198 14.59 1.18 -14.26
C ILE A 198 14.47 2.29 -15.31
N TYR A 199 15.11 3.44 -15.11
CA TYR A 199 15.02 4.62 -15.98
C TYR A 199 15.79 4.45 -17.30
N THR A 200 16.81 3.60 -17.32
CA THR A 200 17.59 3.26 -18.53
C THR A 200 17.01 2.06 -19.28
N SER A 201 16.04 1.35 -18.69
CA SER A 201 15.38 0.20 -19.30
C SER A 201 14.34 0.61 -20.35
N SER A 202 13.74 -0.37 -21.04
CA SER A 202 12.72 -0.14 -22.07
C SER A 202 11.50 0.63 -21.57
N VAL A 203 11.14 0.49 -20.29
CA VAL A 203 10.03 1.22 -19.62
C VAL A 203 10.49 2.48 -18.90
N GLY A 204 11.73 2.90 -19.13
CA GLY A 204 12.35 4.04 -18.47
C GLY A 204 11.61 5.36 -18.66
N PRO A 205 11.24 5.76 -19.90
CA PRO A 205 10.51 7.00 -20.15
C PRO A 205 9.16 7.06 -19.42
N GLU A 206 8.41 5.96 -19.41
CA GLU A 206 7.11 5.83 -18.73
C GLU A 206 7.27 5.94 -17.21
N THR A 207 8.32 5.32 -16.67
CA THR A 207 8.65 5.40 -15.24
C THR A 207 8.99 6.84 -14.84
N CYS A 208 9.78 7.56 -15.65
CA CYS A 208 10.10 8.97 -15.42
C CYS A 208 8.83 9.84 -15.36
N VAL A 209 7.91 9.66 -16.32
CA VAL A 209 6.64 10.40 -16.35
C VAL A 209 5.80 10.07 -15.12
N THR A 210 5.71 8.78 -14.76
CA THR A 210 4.93 8.34 -13.59
C THR A 210 5.48 8.93 -12.30
N VAL A 211 6.80 8.91 -12.09
CA VAL A 211 7.44 9.54 -10.92
C VAL A 211 7.18 11.05 -10.91
N ALA A 212 7.29 11.73 -12.05
CA ALA A 212 6.97 13.16 -12.14
C ALA A 212 5.52 13.46 -11.75
N VAL A 213 4.55 12.67 -12.25
CA VAL A 213 3.12 12.79 -11.90
C VAL A 213 2.91 12.53 -10.40
N LEU A 214 3.52 11.48 -9.84
CA LEU A 214 3.41 11.16 -8.42
C LEU A 214 4.01 12.24 -7.51
N CYS A 215 5.08 12.92 -7.94
CA CYS A 215 5.66 14.05 -7.21
C CYS A 215 4.75 15.30 -7.23
N VAL A 216 4.03 15.54 -8.34
CA VAL A 216 3.11 16.68 -8.47
C VAL A 216 1.75 16.39 -7.82
N LEU A 217 1.37 15.12 -7.67
CA LEU A 217 0.07 14.70 -7.14
C LEU A 217 -0.27 15.29 -5.75
N PRO A 218 0.61 15.24 -4.72
CA PRO A 218 0.33 15.87 -3.43
C PRO A 218 0.06 17.38 -3.54
N MET A 219 0.77 18.07 -4.43
CA MET A 219 0.55 19.49 -4.68
C MET A 219 -0.84 19.75 -5.26
N ILE A 220 -1.27 18.94 -6.22
CA ILE A 220 -2.61 19.02 -6.82
C ILE A 220 -3.70 18.77 -5.76
N ILE A 221 -3.49 17.79 -4.87
CA ILE A 221 -4.43 17.47 -3.79
C ILE A 221 -4.59 18.66 -2.83
N GLU A 222 -3.50 19.29 -2.40
CA GLU A 222 -3.61 20.45 -1.49
C GLU A 222 -4.10 21.70 -2.20
N ALA A 223 -3.74 21.91 -3.47
CA ALA A 223 -4.27 23.00 -4.29
C ALA A 223 -5.80 22.88 -4.47
N THR A 224 -6.30 21.67 -4.75
CA THR A 224 -7.76 21.46 -4.91
C THR A 224 -8.51 21.66 -3.59
N LYS A 225 -7.96 21.21 -2.45
CA LYS A 225 -8.55 21.45 -1.12
C LYS A 225 -8.60 22.94 -0.75
N THR A 226 -7.55 23.69 -1.09
CA THR A 226 -7.48 25.14 -0.78
C THR A 226 -8.34 25.98 -1.71
N LEU A 227 -8.42 25.62 -3.00
CA LEU A 227 -9.23 26.34 -3.99
C LEU A 227 -10.74 26.03 -3.88
N ASN A 228 -11.12 24.83 -3.47
CA ASN A 228 -12.51 24.41 -3.31
C ASN A 228 -12.82 23.97 -1.88
N PRO A 229 -12.87 24.91 -0.91
CA PRO A 229 -13.21 24.59 0.46
C PRO A 229 -14.63 24.01 0.53
N GLY A 230 -14.75 22.78 1.01
CA GLY A 230 -16.04 22.10 1.25
C GLY A 230 -16.56 21.23 0.10
N LYS A 231 -15.93 21.23 -1.08
CA LYS A 231 -16.21 20.21 -2.11
C LYS A 231 -15.23 19.07 -1.99
N GLU A 232 -15.77 17.86 -1.98
CA GLU A 232 -14.97 16.66 -1.94
C GLU A 232 -14.28 16.43 -3.30
N ALA A 233 -12.97 16.16 -3.28
CA ALA A 233 -12.14 16.13 -4.49
C ALA A 233 -12.48 14.98 -5.45
N VAL A 234 -13.06 13.88 -4.96
CA VAL A 234 -13.43 12.71 -5.76
C VAL A 234 -14.88 12.32 -5.42
N PRO A 235 -15.78 12.24 -6.43
CA PRO A 235 -17.16 11.81 -6.22
C PRO A 235 -17.24 10.35 -5.76
N TYR A 236 -18.35 9.99 -5.14
CA TYR A 236 -18.62 8.63 -4.71
C TYR A 236 -18.80 7.69 -5.90
N PHE A 237 -18.11 6.55 -5.90
CA PHE A 237 -18.33 5.53 -6.93
C PHE A 237 -19.66 4.79 -6.69
N PRO A 238 -20.43 4.49 -7.74
CA PRO A 238 -21.75 3.87 -7.61
C PRO A 238 -21.72 2.46 -7.00
N TRP A 239 -20.59 1.75 -7.09
CA TRP A 239 -20.40 0.41 -6.51
C TRP A 239 -20.08 0.39 -5.01
N ASN A 240 -19.96 1.56 -4.40
CA ASN A 240 -19.89 1.67 -2.95
C ASN A 240 -21.31 1.55 -2.33
N GLU A 241 -22.30 0.94 -2.97
CA GLU A 241 -23.48 0.48 -2.25
C GLU A 241 -23.18 -0.87 -1.57
N PRO A 242 -23.77 -1.17 -0.40
CA PRO A 242 -23.52 -2.44 0.27
C PRO A 242 -23.94 -3.61 -0.65
N TRP A 243 -23.11 -4.66 -0.70
CA TRP A 243 -23.34 -5.87 -1.52
C TRP A 243 -24.65 -6.61 -1.21
N SER A 244 -25.35 -6.23 -0.15
CA SER A 244 -26.69 -6.73 0.18
C SER A 244 -27.81 -6.12 -0.66
N LYS A 245 -27.53 -5.09 -1.46
CA LYS A 245 -28.50 -4.36 -2.30
C LYS A 245 -28.33 -4.61 -3.80
N VAL A 246 -27.36 -5.43 -4.20
CA VAL A 246 -27.06 -5.84 -5.59
C VAL A 246 -27.38 -7.32 -5.72
#